data_AF-A0A1M7U8F6-F1
#
_entry.id   AF-A0A1M7U8F6-F1
#
_cell.length_a   1.000
_cell.length_b   1.000
_cell.length_c   1.000
_cell.angle_alpha   90.00
_cell.angle_beta   90.00
_cell.angle_gamma   90.00
#
_symmetry.space_group_name_H-M   'P 1'
#
loop_
_entity.id
_entity.type
_entity.pdbx_description
1 polymer ?
#
loop_
_entity_poly.entity_id
_entity_poly.type
_entity_poly.pdbx_seq_one_letter_code
_entity_poly.pdbx_strand_id
1 'polypeptide(L)' 'MRRLSFIVSRLASFVRHMADALGPFWDVRKYRPERYYMRGPGPKWREKHSSRPA' A
#
# COMPACT_ATOMS: atom_id res chain seq x y z
N MET A 1 -6.11 -3.42 -43.92
CA MET A 1 -5.95 -3.68 -42.47
C MET A 1 -5.22 -2.55 -41.74
N ARG A 2 -5.71 -1.30 -41.78
CA ARG A 2 -5.07 -0.15 -41.09
C ARG A 2 -5.98 0.55 -40.07
N ARG A 3 -7.29 0.29 -40.07
CA ARG A 3 -8.25 0.88 -39.10
C ARG A 3 -8.33 0.14 -37.77
N LEU A 4 -8.20 -1.20 -37.79
CA LEU A 4 -8.21 -2.03 -36.58
C LEU A 4 -7.01 -1.73 -35.67
N SER A 5 -5.84 -1.43 -36.26
CA SER A 5 -4.63 -1.08 -35.52
C SER A 5 -4.77 0.25 -34.77
N PHE A 6 -5.52 1.23 -35.27
CA PHE A 6 -5.72 2.50 -34.57
C PHE A 6 -6.54 2.33 -33.28
N ILE A 7 -7.58 1.50 -33.31
CA ILE A 7 -8.43 1.24 -32.15
C ILE A 7 -7.63 0.46 -31.09
N VAL A 8 -6.88 -0.56 -31.50
CA VAL A 8 -6.02 -1.34 -30.60
C VAL A 8 -4.93 -0.46 -29.99
N SER A 9 -4.27 0.39 -30.78
CA SER A 9 -3.25 1.31 -30.27
C SER A 9 -3.83 2.36 -29.32
N ARG A 10 -5.02 2.91 -29.60
CA ARG A 10 -5.70 3.85 -28.71
C ARG A 10 -6.09 3.20 -27.38
N LEU A 11 -6.60 1.97 -27.42
CA LEU A 11 -6.94 1.20 -26.24
C LEU A 11 -5.69 0.86 -25.41
N ALA A 12 -4.61 0.41 -26.06
CA ALA A 12 -3.35 0.10 -25.39
C ALA A 12 -2.71 1.35 -24.74
N SER A 13 -2.73 2.50 -25.42
CA SER A 13 -2.27 3.76 -24.84
C SER A 13 -3.13 4.19 -23.66
N PHE A 14 -4.44 3.99 -23.72
CA PHE A 14 -5.36 4.30 -22.62
C PHE A 14 -5.09 3.43 -21.40
N VAL A 15 -4.95 2.11 -21.58
CA VAL A 15 -4.61 1.18 -20.49
C VAL A 15 -3.29 1.56 -19.83
N ARG A 16 -2.27 1.95 -20.63
CA ARG A 16 -0.97 2.39 -20.11
C ARG A 16 -1.08 3.67 -19.28
N HIS A 17 -1.82 4.68 -19.76
CA HIS A 17 -2.05 5.91 -18.99
C HIS A 17 -2.82 5.65 -17.69
N MET A 18 -3.76 4.71 -17.69
CA MET A 18 -4.47 4.31 -16.48
C MET A 18 -3.58 3.56 -15.50
N ALA A 19 -2.70 2.68 -15.99
CA ALA A 19 -1.72 2.00 -15.15
C ALA A 19 -0.71 2.98 -14.53
N ASP A 20 -0.26 4.00 -15.28
CA ASP A 20 0.66 5.02 -14.76
C ASP A 20 -0.03 5.97 -13.76
N ALA A 21 -1.32 6.28 -13.96
CA ALA A 21 -2.09 7.14 -13.07
C ALA A 21 -2.52 6.44 -11.77
N LEU A 22 -2.89 5.15 -11.86
CA LEU A 22 -3.37 4.37 -10.70
C LEU A 22 -2.26 3.57 -10.03
N GLY A 23 -1.15 3.29 -10.72
CA GLY A 23 0.00 2.53 -10.21
C GLY A 23 0.54 3.04 -8.86
N PRO A 24 0.68 4.37 -8.64
CA PRO A 24 1.14 4.91 -7.36
C PRO A 24 0.18 4.66 -6.19
N PHE A 25 -1.12 4.53 -6.45
CA PHE A 25 -2.11 4.18 -5.41
C PHE A 25 -2.02 2.72 -4.99
N TRP A 26 -1.51 1.87 -5.90
CA TRP A 26 -1.21 0.46 -5.65
C TRP A 26 0.26 0.22 -5.30
N ASP A 27 1.00 1.24 -4.84
CA ASP A 27 2.32 1.03 -4.24
C ASP A 27 2.14 0.28 -2.91
N VAL A 28 1.92 -1.04 -3.02
CA VAL A 28 1.87 -2.01 -1.94
C VAL A 28 3.29 -2.21 -1.44
N ARG A 29 3.92 -1.13 -0.95
CA ARG A 29 5.11 -1.28 -0.12
C ARG A 29 4.69 -2.18 1.02
N LYS A 30 5.30 -3.37 1.06
CA LYS A 30 5.06 -4.37 2.10
C LYS A 30 5.08 -3.65 3.44
N TYR A 31 3.92 -3.54 4.07
CA TYR A 31 3.80 -2.95 5.40
C TYR A 31 4.76 -3.73 6.30
N ARG A 32 5.77 -3.04 6.85
CA ARG A 32 6.78 -3.62 7.75
C ARG A 32 6.47 -3.16 9.17
N PRO A 33 5.49 -3.78 9.85
CA PRO A 33 5.13 -3.42 11.21
C PRO A 33 6.35 -3.44 12.16
N GLU A 34 7.35 -4.26 11.87
CA GLU A 34 8.59 -4.42 12.65
C GLU A 34 9.43 -3.13 12.72
N ARG A 35 9.18 -2.15 11.83
CA ARG A 35 9.83 -0.82 11.87
C ARG A 35 9.06 0.21 12.71
N TYR A 36 7.78 0.00 12.96
CA TYR A 36 6.89 1.04 13.51
C TYR A 36 6.29 0.67 14.87
N TYR A 37 6.18 -0.61 15.18
CA TYR A 37 5.79 -1.02 16.53
C TYR A 37 7.01 -0.98 17.45
N MET A 38 6.82 -0.32 18.59
CA MET A 38 7.75 -0.40 19.71
C MET A 38 7.92 -1.88 20.08
N ARG A 39 9.17 -2.35 20.18
CA ARG A 39 9.55 -3.77 20.42
C ARG A 39 9.13 -4.35 21.78
N GLY A 40 8.19 -3.71 22.46
CA GLY A 40 7.73 -4.12 23.76
C GLY A 40 6.59 -3.23 24.22
N PRO A 41 6.04 -3.52 25.41
CA PRO A 41 5.00 -2.72 25.97
C PRO A 41 5.47 -1.28 26.19
N GLY A 42 4.87 -0.35 25.44
CA GLY A 42 5.11 1.09 25.60
C GLY A 42 4.66 1.59 26.98
N PRO A 43 4.99 2.85 27.34
CA PRO A 43 4.67 3.41 28.66
C PRO A 43 3.19 3.28 29.02
N LYS A 44 2.28 3.58 28.08
CA LYS A 44 0.82 3.42 28.24
C LYS A 44 0.37 1.97 28.46
N TRP A 45 1.12 0.99 27.96
CA TRP A 45 0.81 -0.42 28.24
C TRP A 45 1.20 -0.77 29.67
N ARG A 46 2.38 -0.31 30.12
CA ARG A 46 2.88 -0.58 31.48
C ARG A 46 1.98 0.06 32.52
N GLU A 47 1.54 1.30 32.33
CA GLU A 47 0.56 1.95 33.20
C GLU A 47 -0.72 1.11 33.40
N LYS A 48 -1.20 0.44 32.35
CA LYS A 48 -2.42 -0.40 32.40
C LYS A 48 -2.23 -1.79 32.99
N HIS A 49 -1.01 -2.33 32.96
CA HIS A 49 -0.75 -3.73 33.30
C HIS A 49 0.22 -3.91 34.48
N SER A 50 0.87 -2.85 34.94
CA SER A 50 1.72 -2.86 36.14
C SER A 50 0.92 -2.85 37.43
N SER A 51 -0.39 -2.65 37.38
CA SER A 51 -1.29 -2.89 38.51
C SER A 51 -1.48 -4.41 38.70
N ARG A 52 -0.44 -5.11 39.13
CA ARG A 52 -0.60 -6.46 39.66
C ARG A 52 -1.09 -6.32 41.11
N PRO A 53 -2.25 -6.86 41.49
CA PRO A 53 -2.61 -6.92 42.90
C PRO A 53 -1.58 -7.81 43.61
N ALA A 54 -1.00 -7.27 44.69
CA ALA A 54 -0.15 -8.01 45.61
C ALA A 54 -1.00 -8.99 46.42
#